data_AF-A0A3Q3WD09-F1
#
_entry.id   AF-A0A3Q3WD09-F1
#
_cell.length_a   1.000
_cell.length_b   1.000
_cell.length_c   1.000
_cell.angle_alpha   90.00
_cell.angle_beta   90.00
_cell.angle_gamma   90.00
#
_symmetry.space_group_name_H-M   'P 1'
#
loop_
_entity.id
_entity.type
_entity.pdbx_description
1 polymer ?
#
loop_
_entity_poly.entity_id
_entity_poly.type
_entity_poly.pdbx_seq_one_letter_code
_entity_poly.pdbx_strand_id
1 'polypeptide(L)'
;MSENKSKPSQRFHSLNAEQVEVLHQVLSEVVPIHGRGNFPTLELRPRDIIIAVRARLQKQGITVRDVRLNGSTASHVLVRDNGTSYKDLDIIFGVEMFETAILG
;
A
#
# COMPACT_ATOMS: atom_id res chain seq x y z
N MET A 1 6.70 30.42 33.73
CA MET A 1 6.22 29.22 33.03
C MET A 1 6.00 29.60 31.58
N SER A 2 6.90 29.21 30.68
CA SER A 2 6.75 29.46 29.25
C SER A 2 6.13 28.22 28.62
N GLU A 3 4.92 28.37 28.10
CA GLU A 3 4.22 27.33 27.35
C GLU A 3 5.02 26.95 26.11
N ASN A 4 5.43 25.68 26.06
CA ASN A 4 6.11 25.12 24.90
C ASN A 4 5.05 24.87 23.82
N LYS A 5 4.84 25.83 22.91
CA LYS A 5 4.01 25.65 21.72
C LYS A 5 4.63 24.56 20.85
N SER A 6 4.02 23.38 20.85
CA SER A 6 4.38 22.30 19.95
C SER A 6 4.27 22.77 18.50
N LYS A 7 5.38 22.75 17.77
CA LYS A 7 5.37 22.99 16.31
C LYS A 7 4.42 21.96 15.68
N PRO A 8 3.56 22.34 14.72
CA PRO A 8 2.79 21.36 13.97
C PRO A 8 3.75 20.35 13.36
N SER A 9 3.55 19.07 13.67
CA SER A 9 4.37 17.98 13.18
C SER A 9 4.30 17.96 11.65
N GLN A 10 5.44 18.13 10.99
CA GLN A 10 5.57 17.84 9.56
C GLN A 10 5.43 16.33 9.36
N ARG A 11 4.19 15.84 9.33
CA ARG A 11 3.86 14.41 9.15
C ARG A 11 4.00 13.93 7.70
N PHE A 12 4.38 14.82 6.79
CA PHE A 12 4.52 14.54 5.37
C PHE A 12 5.92 14.91 4.90
N HIS A 13 6.49 14.01 4.10
CA HIS A 13 7.77 14.21 3.43
C HIS A 13 7.68 13.57 2.04
N SER A 14 8.29 14.22 1.05
CA SER A 14 8.37 13.65 -0.30
C SER A 14 9.49 12.61 -0.35
N LEU A 15 9.27 11.50 -1.04
CA LEU A 15 10.35 10.54 -1.28
C LEU A 15 11.43 11.18 -2.16
N ASN A 16 12.70 10.92 -1.85
CA ASN A 16 13.80 11.27 -2.74
C ASN A 16 13.90 10.25 -3.92
N ALA A 17 14.77 10.51 -4.88
CA ALA A 17 14.91 9.68 -6.09
C ALA A 17 15.25 8.22 -5.77
N GLU A 18 16.14 7.97 -4.79
CA GLU A 18 16.53 6.63 -4.39
C GLU A 18 15.36 5.86 -3.75
N GLN A 19 14.59 6.53 -2.89
CA GLN A 19 13.41 5.95 -2.25
C GLN A 19 12.30 5.66 -3.27
N VAL A 20 12.13 6.51 -4.29
CA VAL A 20 11.21 6.25 -5.41
C VAL A 20 11.65 5.01 -6.19
N GLU A 21 12.94 4.82 -6.43
CA GLU A 21 13.47 3.64 -7.11
C GLU A 21 13.23 2.35 -6.30
N VAL A 22 13.43 2.40 -4.98
CA VAL A 22 13.12 1.24 -4.11
C VAL A 22 11.62 0.92 -4.13
N LEU A 23 10.76 1.94 -4.03
CA LEU A 23 9.32 1.76 -4.15
C LEU A 23 8.95 1.14 -5.51
N HIS A 24 9.60 1.59 -6.60
CA HIS A 24 9.38 1.06 -7.93
C HIS A 24 9.76 -0.43 -8.01
N GLN A 25 10.92 -0.80 -7.47
CA GLN A 25 11.39 -2.19 -7.42
C GLN A 25 10.40 -3.08 -6.66
N VAL A 26 10.03 -2.70 -5.43
CA VAL A 26 9.08 -3.43 -4.60
C VAL A 26 7.75 -3.68 -5.32
N LEU A 27 7.24 -2.68 -6.05
CA LEU A 27 5.97 -2.79 -6.75
C LEU A 27 6.04 -3.53 -8.08
N SER A 28 7.25 -3.69 -8.64
CA SER A 28 7.48 -4.27 -9.98
C SER A 28 8.08 -5.68 -9.93
N GLU A 29 8.60 -6.10 -8.78
CA GLU A 29 9.08 -7.47 -8.58
C GLU A 29 7.93 -8.47 -8.70
N VAL A 30 8.19 -9.58 -9.38
CA VAL A 30 7.22 -10.66 -9.54
C VAL A 30 7.22 -11.48 -8.26
N VAL A 31 6.05 -11.59 -7.63
CA VAL A 31 5.84 -12.38 -6.41
C VAL A 31 4.95 -13.59 -6.72
N PRO A 32 5.28 -14.78 -6.16
CA PRO A 32 4.45 -15.96 -6.33
C PRO A 32 3.25 -15.93 -5.38
N ILE A 33 2.05 -16.16 -5.91
CA ILE A 33 0.86 -16.47 -5.12
C ILE A 33 0.56 -17.96 -5.29
N HIS A 34 0.89 -18.73 -4.25
CA HIS A 34 0.71 -20.17 -4.25
C HIS A 34 -0.78 -20.55 -4.22
N GLY A 35 -1.20 -21.33 -5.22
CA GLY A 35 -2.52 -21.93 -5.23
C GLY A 35 -2.63 -23.00 -4.13
N ARG A 36 -3.80 -23.09 -3.47
CA ARG A 36 -4.07 -24.15 -2.51
C ARG A 36 -4.51 -25.43 -3.24
N GLY A 37 -3.94 -26.58 -2.92
CA GLY A 37 -4.29 -27.85 -3.57
C GLY A 37 -3.69 -27.94 -4.98
N ASN A 38 -4.53 -28.23 -5.99
CA ASN A 38 -4.08 -28.38 -7.38
C ASN A 38 -4.18 -27.09 -8.21
N PHE A 39 -4.46 -25.95 -7.57
CA PHE A 39 -4.44 -24.66 -8.27
C PHE A 39 -2.99 -24.24 -8.55
N PRO A 40 -2.71 -23.67 -9.75
CA PRO A 40 -1.37 -23.26 -10.11
C PRO A 40 -0.88 -22.09 -9.23
N THR A 41 0.43 -21.98 -9.07
CA THR A 41 1.07 -20.75 -8.57
C THR A 41 0.92 -19.66 -9.62
N LEU A 42 0.48 -18.47 -9.20
CA LEU A 42 0.44 -17.29 -10.06
C LEU A 42 1.72 -16.47 -9.85
N GLU A 43 2.27 -15.95 -10.93
CA GLU A 43 3.39 -15.02 -10.92
C GLU A 43 2.88 -13.63 -11.26
N LEU A 44 2.82 -12.74 -10.26
CA LEU A 44 2.16 -11.45 -10.40
C LEU A 44 3.02 -10.34 -9.80
N ARG A 45 2.90 -9.13 -10.35
CA ARG A 45 3.51 -7.93 -9.74
C ARG A 45 2.51 -7.28 -8.80
N PRO A 46 2.91 -6.80 -7.62
CA PRO A 46 2.02 -6.09 -6.70
C PRO A 46 1.30 -4.91 -7.36
N ARG A 47 1.99 -4.15 -8.23
CA ARG A 47 1.40 -3.06 -8.99
C ARG A 47 0.19 -3.49 -9.82
N ASP A 48 0.25 -4.66 -10.47
CA ASP A 48 -0.82 -5.14 -11.34
C ASP A 48 -2.07 -5.50 -10.51
N ILE A 49 -1.87 -6.12 -9.34
CA ILE A 49 -2.95 -6.43 -8.39
C ILE A 49 -3.59 -5.13 -7.90
N ILE A 50 -2.78 -4.14 -7.50
CA ILE A 50 -3.28 -2.85 -7.01
C ILE A 50 -4.14 -2.15 -8.06
N ILE A 51 -3.68 -2.12 -9.31
CA ILE A 51 -4.42 -1.52 -10.44
C ILE A 51 -5.74 -2.26 -10.66
N ALA A 52 -5.71 -3.60 -10.70
CA ALA A 52 -6.90 -4.42 -10.93
C ALA A 52 -7.94 -4.27 -9.82
N VAL A 53 -7.51 -4.29 -8.55
CA VAL A 53 -8.41 -4.10 -7.39
C VAL A 53 -9.03 -2.71 -7.42
N ARG A 54 -8.23 -1.65 -7.62
CA ARG A 54 -8.74 -0.28 -7.72
C ARG A 54 -9.78 -0.14 -8.83
N ALA A 55 -9.49 -0.66 -10.02
CA ALA A 55 -10.40 -0.60 -11.15
C ALA A 55 -11.72 -1.35 -10.87
N ARG A 56 -11.65 -2.49 -10.18
CA ARG A 56 -12.84 -3.28 -9.84
C ARG A 56 -13.71 -2.59 -8.79
N LEU A 57 -13.11 -1.98 -7.76
CA LEU A 57 -13.81 -1.19 -6.75
C LEU A 57 -14.55 -0.01 -7.39
N GLN A 58 -13.86 0.75 -8.24
CA GLN A 58 -14.44 1.88 -8.97
C GLN A 58 -15.60 1.45 -9.88
N LYS A 59 -15.47 0.29 -10.56
CA LYS A 59 -16.55 -0.29 -11.37
C LYS A 59 -17.79 -0.67 -10.56
N GLN A 60 -17.65 -0.90 -9.26
CA GLN A 60 -18.76 -1.18 -8.34
C GLN A 60 -19.32 0.10 -7.68
N GLY A 61 -18.87 1.28 -8.09
CA GLY A 61 -19.31 2.55 -7.51
C GLY A 61 -18.63 2.89 -6.18
N ILE A 62 -17.56 2.18 -5.80
CA ILE A 62 -16.80 2.47 -4.58
C ILE A 62 -15.70 3.47 -4.91
N THR A 63 -15.78 4.66 -4.32
CA THR A 63 -14.73 5.68 -4.45
C THR A 63 -13.46 5.22 -3.72
N VAL A 64 -12.34 5.14 -4.44
CA VAL A 64 -11.00 4.91 -3.87
C VAL A 64 -10.26 6.25 -3.83
N ARG A 65 -10.11 6.83 -2.63
CA ARG A 65 -9.45 8.14 -2.42
C ARG A 65 -7.94 8.05 -2.58
N ASP A 66 -7.34 7.02 -2.00
CA ASP A 66 -5.91 6.76 -2.06
C ASP A 66 -5.59 5.27 -1.96
N VAL A 67 -4.35 4.93 -2.30
CA VAL A 67 -3.75 3.63 -2.05
C VAL A 67 -2.41 3.87 -1.36
N ARG A 68 -2.19 3.21 -0.22
CA ARG A 68 -0.97 3.39 0.58
C ARG A 68 -0.28 2.05 0.78
N LEU A 69 1.04 2.06 0.64
CA LEU A 69 1.91 1.00 1.15
C LEU A 69 2.11 1.21 2.65
N ASN A 70 2.01 0.15 3.44
CA ASN A 70 2.18 0.19 4.89
C ASN A 70 3.19 -0.88 5.36
N GLY A 71 3.34 -1.01 6.67
CA GLY A 71 4.10 -2.09 7.30
C GLY A 71 5.61 -1.93 7.14
N SER A 72 6.32 -3.04 7.34
CA SER A 72 7.79 -3.07 7.23
C SER A 72 8.28 -2.73 5.83
N THR A 73 7.49 -3.01 4.79
CA THR A 73 7.80 -2.68 3.41
C THR A 73 7.86 -1.17 3.18
N ALA A 74 6.97 -0.38 3.80
CA ALA A 74 7.07 1.08 3.76
C ALA A 74 8.36 1.59 4.44
N SER A 75 8.74 1.00 5.58
CA SER A 75 9.99 1.33 6.26
C SER A 75 11.23 0.95 5.42
N HIS A 76 11.19 -0.17 4.71
CA HIS A 76 12.25 -0.60 3.79
C HIS A 76 12.44 0.37 2.62
N VAL A 77 11.34 0.90 2.07
CA VAL A 77 11.39 1.94 1.03
C VAL A 77 12.08 3.21 1.53
N LEU A 78 11.86 3.59 2.80
CA LEU A 78 12.45 4.81 3.36
C LEU A 78 13.93 4.66 3.74
N VAL A 79 14.33 3.49 4.22
CA VAL A 79 15.69 3.19 4.69
C VAL A 79 16.12 1.81 4.17
N ARG A 80 17.00 1.79 3.16
CA ARG A 80 17.66 0.56 2.68
C ARG A 80 18.46 -0.07 3.82
N ASP A 81 18.38 -1.40 3.95
CA ASP A 81 19.12 -2.21 4.95
C ASP A 81 18.90 -1.82 6.43
N ASN A 82 17.71 -1.38 6.79
CA ASN A 82 17.31 -1.11 8.18
C ASN A 82 17.24 -2.37 9.10
N GLY A 83 17.78 -3.51 8.68
CA GLY A 83 17.69 -4.78 9.41
C GLY A 83 16.32 -5.45 9.42
N THR A 84 15.31 -4.86 8.75
CA THR A 84 13.99 -5.49 8.58
C THR A 84 13.93 -6.20 7.23
N SER A 85 13.77 -7.53 7.26
CA SER A 85 13.36 -8.26 6.06
C SER A 85 11.91 -7.87 5.74
N TYR A 86 11.64 -7.31 4.57
CA TYR A 86 10.26 -7.13 4.13
C TYR A 86 9.75 -8.49 3.64
N LYS A 87 8.83 -9.08 4.39
CA LYS A 87 8.20 -10.38 4.04
C LYS A 87 6.76 -10.22 3.55
N ASP A 88 6.07 -9.21 4.06
CA ASP A 88 4.67 -8.98 3.82
C ASP A 88 4.47 -7.66 3.04
N LEU A 89 3.50 -7.65 2.13
CA LEU A 89 3.19 -6.50 1.31
C LEU A 89 1.82 -5.95 1.70
N ASP A 90 1.80 -4.98 2.61
CA ASP A 90 0.59 -4.40 3.17
C ASP A 90 0.11 -3.22 2.31
N ILE A 91 -1.02 -3.39 1.63
CA ILE A 91 -1.68 -2.34 0.86
C ILE A 91 -2.98 -1.92 1.53
N ILE A 92 -3.11 -0.61 1.79
CA ILE A 92 -4.35 0.00 2.30
C ILE A 92 -5.02 0.76 1.16
N PHE A 93 -6.25 0.36 0.83
CA PHE A 93 -7.14 1.13 -0.04
C PHE A 93 -8.01 2.06 0.80
N GLY A 94 -7.77 3.36 0.73
CA GLY A 94 -8.59 4.36 1.38
C GLY A 94 -9.90 4.56 0.63
N VAL A 95 -10.91 3.73 0.92
CA VAL A 95 -12.24 3.82 0.27
C VAL A 95 -13.21 4.73 1.03
N GLU A 96 -14.24 5.19 0.33
CA GLU A 96 -15.44 5.76 0.96
C GLU A 96 -16.45 4.62 1.17
N MET A 97 -16.78 4.35 2.43
CA MET A 97 -17.80 3.37 2.78
C MET A 97 -19.10 4.12 3.03
N PHE A 98 -20.12 3.84 2.22
CA PHE A 98 -21.47 4.28 2.51
C PHE A 98 -22.19 3.14 3.22
N GLU A 99 -22.84 3.45 4.34
CA GLU A 99 -23.74 2.50 4.97
C GLU A 99 -24.84 2.18 3.97
N THR A 100 -24.94 0.91 3.56
CA THR A 100 -26.06 0.48 2.74
C THR A 100 -27.26 0.56 3.66
N ALA A 101 -28.06 1.63 3.57
CA ALA A 101 -29.38 1.63 4.14
C ALA A 101 -30.10 0.45 3.49
N ILE A 102 -30.23 -0.65 4.23
CA ILE A 102 -31.11 -1.74 3.83
C ILE A 102 -32.50 -1.14 3.91
N LEU A 103 -33.00 -0.68 2.76
CA LEU A 103 -34.42 -0.49 2.54
C LEU A 103 -34.99 -1.90 2.36
N GLY A 104 -35.33 -2.51 3.48
CA GLY A 104 -36.08 -3.77 3.59
C GLY A 104 -37.19 -3.58 4.60
#